data_AF-A0A8C3K0F4-F1
#
_entry.id   AF-A0A8C3K0F4-F1
#
_cell.length_a   1.000
_cell.length_b   1.000
_cell.length_c   1.000
_cell.angle_alpha   90.00
_cell.angle_beta   90.00
_cell.angle_gamma   90.00
#
_symmetry.space_group_name_H-M   'P 1'
#
loop_
_entity.id
_entity.type
_entity.pdbx_description
1 polymer ?
#
loop_
_entity_poly.entity_id
_entity_poly.type
_entity_poly.pdbx_seq_one_letter_code
_entity_poly.pdbx_strand_id
1 'polypeptide(L)'
;MGWNTCVSARSWGELTLTLPEAGHPPQWSVLASHSCTVSDSIKKLITNMRDKAPGQQECDQAVKVLNRCMQEVDQASLAAISQQLPPQEDISQEALHNQMITAVQEISNLIKPMASMAQAEALHLGHKTAQYFEPLIIAAIGTASKTPNHQQQMNLLDQTKTLVKSTLQMLYRSKEAGGNPKQAACTQEALEEAMQMMEAVEDLTTTLNEAASTAGVVRGMMDSITQALDEGPMGEPEGTFVDYQTTMVKTAKAIAVTVQEMVTKSTANPDELGILANQLTSDYRQLAQEAKLAALTVENESWVMAVLPWSLRLEPCSAAPVIPTPRRS
;
A
#
# COMPACT_ATOMS: atom_id res chain seq x y z
N MET A 1 25.53 -31.59 -12.97
CA MET A 1 26.79 -30.89 -13.34
C MET A 1 28.00 -31.80 -13.39
N GLY A 2 28.18 -32.76 -12.46
CA GLY A 2 29.40 -33.59 -12.41
C GLY A 2 29.71 -34.46 -13.64
N TRP A 3 28.72 -34.94 -14.39
CA TRP A 3 28.97 -35.84 -15.53
C TRP A 3 29.64 -35.13 -16.73
N ASN A 4 29.20 -33.91 -17.06
CA ASN A 4 29.72 -33.17 -18.24
C ASN A 4 31.13 -32.62 -18.00
N THR A 5 31.44 -32.17 -16.77
CA THR A 5 32.79 -31.76 -16.39
C THR A 5 33.75 -32.94 -16.33
N CYS A 6 33.31 -34.11 -15.85
CA CYS A 6 34.12 -35.33 -15.84
C CYS A 6 34.45 -35.84 -17.26
N VAL A 7 33.50 -35.76 -18.20
CA VAL A 7 33.73 -36.14 -19.60
C VAL A 7 34.68 -35.16 -20.30
N SER A 8 34.49 -33.86 -20.07
CA SER A 8 35.42 -32.82 -20.57
C SER A 8 36.84 -33.08 -20.04
N ALA A 9 37.01 -33.28 -18.72
CA ALA A 9 38.31 -33.54 -18.10
C ALA A 9 39.00 -34.82 -18.63
N ARG A 10 38.25 -35.88 -18.96
CA ARG A 10 38.81 -37.08 -19.61
C ARG A 10 39.30 -36.79 -21.03
N SER A 11 38.54 -36.03 -21.82
CA SER A 11 38.96 -35.60 -23.17
C SER A 11 40.21 -34.69 -23.13
N TRP A 12 40.32 -33.82 -22.13
CA TRP A 12 41.55 -33.05 -21.86
C TRP A 12 42.74 -33.93 -21.44
N GLY A 13 42.50 -34.99 -20.67
CA GLY A 13 43.52 -35.97 -20.28
C GLY A 13 44.03 -36.82 -21.46
N GLU A 14 43.16 -37.16 -22.40
CA GLU A 14 43.54 -37.85 -23.64
C GLU A 14 44.35 -36.94 -24.57
N LEU A 15 44.02 -35.65 -24.65
CA LEU A 15 44.76 -34.63 -25.43
C LEU A 15 46.15 -34.28 -24.86
N THR A 16 46.40 -34.48 -23.57
CA THR A 16 47.70 -34.18 -22.94
C THR A 16 48.67 -35.36 -23.01
N LEU A 17 48.17 -36.60 -23.12
CA LEU A 17 48.98 -37.82 -23.29
C LEU A 17 49.44 -38.05 -24.73
N THR A 18 48.77 -37.44 -25.72
CA THR A 18 49.23 -37.38 -27.11
C THR A 18 49.63 -35.94 -27.42
N LEU A 19 50.93 -35.65 -27.57
CA LEU A 19 51.41 -34.37 -28.11
C LEU A 19 50.57 -34.01 -29.36
N PRO A 20 49.79 -32.92 -29.34
CA PRO A 20 48.93 -32.61 -30.47
C PRO A 20 49.81 -32.09 -31.60
N GLU A 21 50.09 -32.94 -32.60
CA GLU A 21 50.36 -32.40 -33.94
C GLU A 21 49.14 -31.54 -34.32
N ALA A 22 49.41 -30.35 -34.87
CA ALA A 22 48.46 -29.29 -35.17
C ALA A 22 47.40 -29.63 -36.26
N GLY A 23 46.98 -30.89 -36.38
CA GLY A 23 46.27 -31.43 -37.54
C GLY A 23 45.06 -32.34 -37.26
N HIS A 24 44.53 -32.43 -36.03
CA HIS A 24 43.32 -33.25 -35.75
C HIS A 24 42.04 -32.40 -35.53
N PRO A 25 41.39 -31.90 -36.60
CA PRO A 25 40.13 -31.14 -36.52
C PRO A 25 38.96 -31.83 -35.78
N PRO A 26 38.77 -33.16 -35.79
CA PRO A 26 37.62 -33.77 -35.10
C PRO A 26 37.74 -33.72 -33.56
N GLN A 27 38.94 -33.78 -32.98
CA GLN A 27 39.12 -33.75 -31.52
C GLN A 27 38.88 -32.33 -30.95
N TRP A 28 39.34 -31.29 -31.65
CA TRP A 28 39.02 -29.90 -31.31
C TRP A 28 37.52 -29.60 -31.46
N SER A 29 36.87 -30.19 -32.46
CA SER A 29 35.42 -30.08 -32.65
C SER A 29 34.64 -30.72 -31.49
N VAL A 30 35.06 -31.90 -31.01
CA VAL A 30 34.48 -32.57 -29.84
C VAL A 30 34.67 -31.74 -28.57
N LEU A 31 35.88 -31.18 -28.36
CA LEU A 31 36.17 -30.31 -27.21
C LEU A 31 35.32 -29.03 -27.24
N ALA A 32 35.19 -28.40 -28.41
CA ALA A 32 34.34 -27.23 -28.60
C ALA A 32 32.87 -27.56 -28.30
N SER A 33 32.36 -28.71 -28.77
CA SER A 33 31.00 -29.18 -28.47
C SER A 33 30.76 -29.38 -26.97
N HIS A 34 31.72 -29.97 -26.25
CA HIS A 34 31.67 -30.12 -24.80
C HIS A 34 31.73 -28.78 -24.07
N SER A 35 32.57 -27.85 -24.52
CA SER A 35 32.65 -26.50 -23.97
C SER A 35 31.33 -25.72 -24.15
N CYS A 36 30.69 -25.83 -25.32
CA CYS A 36 29.35 -25.28 -25.55
C CYS A 36 28.33 -25.87 -24.59
N THR A 37 28.33 -27.19 -24.40
CA THR A 37 27.40 -27.89 -23.49
C THR A 37 27.57 -27.43 -22.03
N VAL A 38 28.81 -27.25 -21.57
CA VAL A 38 29.11 -26.73 -20.23
C VAL A 38 28.66 -25.27 -20.11
N SER A 39 28.95 -24.43 -21.11
CA SER A 39 28.51 -23.04 -21.15
C SER A 39 26.98 -22.90 -21.09
N ASP A 40 26.26 -23.74 -21.84
CA ASP A 40 24.80 -23.76 -21.81
C ASP A 40 24.25 -24.27 -20.48
N SER A 41 24.93 -25.23 -19.85
CA SER A 41 24.58 -25.69 -18.50
C SER A 41 24.78 -24.60 -17.44
N ILE A 42 25.85 -23.80 -17.55
CA ILE A 42 26.13 -22.66 -16.68
C ILE A 42 25.08 -21.56 -16.90
N LYS A 43 24.78 -21.21 -18.15
CA LYS A 43 23.70 -20.25 -18.48
C LYS A 43 22.38 -20.70 -17.86
N LYS A 44 21.99 -21.97 -18.05
CA LYS A 44 20.78 -22.54 -17.44
C LYS A 44 20.79 -22.48 -15.92
N LEU A 45 21.93 -22.71 -15.26
CA LEU A 45 22.03 -22.59 -13.81
C LEU A 45 21.87 -21.13 -13.37
N ILE A 46 22.53 -20.18 -14.04
CA ILE A 46 22.42 -18.75 -13.74
C ILE A 46 20.97 -18.29 -13.88
N THR A 47 20.29 -18.69 -14.96
CA THR A 47 18.87 -18.40 -15.15
C THR A 47 18.02 -19.03 -14.04
N ASN A 48 18.23 -20.31 -13.71
CA ASN A 48 17.48 -20.97 -12.63
C ASN A 48 17.71 -20.33 -11.26
N MET A 49 18.94 -19.87 -10.95
CA MET A 49 19.24 -19.21 -9.68
C MET A 49 18.58 -17.83 -9.60
N ARG A 50 18.48 -17.11 -10.72
CA ARG A 50 17.78 -15.83 -10.80
C ARG A 50 16.26 -16.01 -10.68
N ASP A 51 15.69 -16.91 -11.46
CA ASP A 51 14.23 -17.12 -11.54
C ASP A 51 13.66 -17.75 -10.26
N LYS A 52 14.49 -18.49 -9.52
CA LYS A 52 14.12 -19.11 -8.24
C LYS A 52 14.71 -18.40 -7.03
N ALA A 53 15.21 -17.18 -7.20
CA ALA A 53 15.58 -16.37 -6.05
C ALA A 53 14.35 -16.13 -5.16
N PRO A 54 14.52 -16.09 -3.83
CA PRO A 54 13.42 -15.89 -2.90
C PRO A 54 12.61 -14.63 -3.26
N GLY A 55 11.28 -14.72 -3.17
CA GLY A 55 10.36 -13.64 -3.49
C GLY A 55 10.07 -13.40 -4.99
N GLN A 56 10.90 -13.86 -5.93
CA GLN A 56 10.69 -13.61 -7.37
C GLN A 56 9.37 -14.20 -7.90
N GLN A 57 9.11 -15.47 -7.60
CA GLN A 57 7.89 -16.15 -8.05
C GLN A 57 6.61 -15.52 -7.45
N GLU A 58 6.69 -15.07 -6.20
CA GLU A 58 5.58 -14.42 -5.51
C GLU A 58 5.29 -13.04 -6.10
N CYS A 59 6.34 -12.26 -6.40
CA CYS A 59 6.22 -11.00 -7.12
C CYS A 59 5.62 -11.22 -8.53
N ASP A 60 6.06 -12.24 -9.26
CA ASP A 60 5.51 -12.54 -10.59
C ASP A 60 4.02 -12.91 -10.54
N GLN A 61 3.60 -13.64 -9.50
CA GLN A 61 2.19 -13.95 -9.29
C GLN A 61 1.39 -12.70 -8.91
N ALA A 62 1.94 -11.85 -8.02
CA ALA A 62 1.31 -10.61 -7.61
C ALA A 62 1.12 -9.64 -8.79
N VAL A 63 2.13 -9.52 -9.64
CA VAL A 63 2.09 -8.72 -10.86
C VAL A 63 0.99 -9.21 -11.80
N LYS A 64 0.76 -10.52 -11.94
CA LYS A 64 -0.35 -11.05 -12.76
C LYS A 64 -1.72 -10.64 -12.20
N VAL A 65 -1.90 -10.73 -10.88
CA VAL A 65 -3.16 -10.32 -10.22
C VAL A 65 -3.40 -8.83 -10.39
N LEU A 66 -2.38 -8.00 -10.14
CA LEU A 66 -2.47 -6.54 -10.28
C LEU A 66 -2.71 -6.09 -11.72
N ASN A 67 -2.11 -6.75 -12.72
CA ASN A 67 -2.42 -6.45 -14.13
C ASN A 67 -3.87 -6.78 -14.48
N ARG A 68 -4.44 -7.84 -13.90
CA ARG A 68 -5.88 -8.14 -14.06
C ARG A 68 -6.72 -7.07 -13.39
N CYS A 69 -6.41 -6.71 -12.15
CA CYS A 69 -7.07 -5.63 -11.41
C CYS A 69 -7.04 -4.31 -12.19
N MET A 70 -5.90 -3.95 -12.79
CA MET A 70 -5.75 -2.78 -13.66
C MET A 70 -6.72 -2.82 -14.84
N GLN A 71 -6.80 -3.97 -15.53
CA GLN A 71 -7.72 -4.14 -16.67
C GLN A 71 -9.19 -4.02 -16.26
N GLU A 72 -9.57 -4.54 -15.09
CA GLU A 72 -10.92 -4.45 -14.56
C GLU A 72 -11.30 -3.00 -14.23
N VAL A 73 -10.41 -2.25 -13.58
CA VAL A 73 -10.62 -0.81 -13.33
C VAL A 73 -10.70 -0.03 -14.64
N ASP A 74 -9.82 -0.31 -15.61
CA ASP A 74 -9.88 0.34 -16.93
C ASP A 74 -11.21 0.10 -17.66
N GLN A 75 -11.72 -1.13 -17.61
CA GLN A 75 -13.03 -1.45 -18.18
C GLN A 75 -14.16 -0.71 -17.47
N ALA A 76 -14.12 -0.65 -16.13
CA ALA A 76 -15.10 0.10 -15.36
C ALA A 76 -15.03 1.61 -15.64
N SER A 77 -13.83 2.19 -15.73
CA SER A 77 -13.63 3.59 -16.11
C SER A 77 -14.20 3.89 -17.50
N LEU A 78 -13.95 3.03 -18.50
CA LEU A 78 -14.52 3.19 -19.85
C LEU A 78 -16.05 3.08 -19.86
N ALA A 79 -16.62 2.14 -19.11
CA ALA A 79 -18.07 2.00 -18.97
C ALA A 79 -18.69 3.21 -18.28
N ALA A 80 -18.02 3.75 -17.26
CA ALA A 80 -18.48 4.91 -16.51
C ALA A 80 -18.36 6.22 -17.31
N ILE A 81 -17.30 6.41 -18.11
CA ILE A 81 -17.20 7.49 -19.12
C ILE A 81 -18.39 7.43 -20.09
N SER A 82 -18.80 6.21 -20.49
CA SER A 82 -19.94 5.99 -21.39
C SER A 82 -21.30 6.06 -20.68
N GLN A 83 -21.33 6.31 -19.36
CA GLN A 83 -22.52 6.27 -18.49
C GLN A 83 -23.29 4.94 -18.57
N GLN A 84 -22.55 3.85 -18.74
CA GLN A 84 -23.06 2.48 -18.88
C GLN A 84 -22.59 1.55 -17.77
N LEU A 85 -21.95 2.08 -16.71
CA LEU A 85 -21.56 1.28 -15.56
C LEU A 85 -22.81 0.88 -14.78
N PRO A 86 -23.19 -0.42 -14.74
CA PRO A 86 -24.42 -0.83 -14.08
C PRO A 86 -24.27 -0.74 -12.56
N PRO A 87 -25.25 -0.17 -11.82
CA PRO A 87 -25.25 -0.18 -10.37
C PRO A 87 -25.23 -1.60 -9.81
N GLN A 88 -24.35 -1.85 -8.83
CA GLN A 88 -24.24 -3.17 -8.21
C GLN A 88 -25.26 -3.36 -7.07
N GLU A 89 -26.39 -4.03 -7.33
CA GLU A 89 -27.49 -4.12 -6.35
C GLU A 89 -27.22 -5.09 -5.17
N ASP A 90 -26.26 -6.01 -5.29
CA ASP A 90 -26.10 -7.11 -4.34
C ASP A 90 -25.50 -6.71 -2.97
N ILE A 91 -24.83 -5.55 -2.87
CA ILE A 91 -24.06 -5.13 -1.70
C ILE A 91 -24.41 -3.68 -1.32
N SER A 92 -24.59 -3.36 -0.04
CA SER A 92 -24.88 -1.99 0.39
C SER A 92 -23.70 -1.03 0.16
N GLN A 93 -23.99 0.26 -0.04
CA GLN A 93 -22.94 1.29 -0.20
C GLN A 93 -22.04 1.40 1.04
N GLU A 94 -22.61 1.26 2.24
CA GLU A 94 -21.83 1.21 3.49
C GLU A 94 -20.87 0.01 3.53
N ALA A 95 -21.32 -1.18 3.10
CA ALA A 95 -20.46 -2.37 3.08
C ALA A 95 -19.34 -2.24 2.05
N LEU A 96 -19.64 -1.70 0.85
CA LEU A 96 -18.63 -1.43 -0.18
C LEU A 96 -17.59 -0.41 0.31
N HIS A 97 -18.05 0.70 0.89
CA HIS A 97 -17.17 1.72 1.44
C HIS A 97 -16.26 1.18 2.55
N ASN A 98 -16.81 0.43 3.52
CA ASN A 98 -16.01 -0.18 4.58
C ASN A 98 -14.99 -1.17 4.01
N GLN A 99 -15.38 -1.98 3.02
CA GLN A 99 -14.46 -2.90 2.34
C GLN A 99 -13.32 -2.15 1.63
N MET A 100 -13.60 -1.01 0.99
CA MET A 100 -12.57 -0.17 0.38
C MET A 100 -11.61 0.38 1.44
N ILE A 101 -12.13 1.01 2.50
CA ILE A 101 -11.30 1.59 3.56
C ILE A 101 -10.39 0.52 4.18
N THR A 102 -10.94 -0.65 4.52
CA THR A 102 -10.13 -1.76 5.05
C THR A 102 -9.04 -2.18 4.06
N ALA A 103 -9.37 -2.35 2.78
CA ALA A 103 -8.37 -2.77 1.79
C ALA A 103 -7.28 -1.70 1.57
N VAL A 104 -7.66 -0.43 1.44
CA VAL A 104 -6.72 0.69 1.28
C VAL A 104 -5.79 0.80 2.48
N GLN A 105 -6.31 0.58 3.69
CA GLN A 105 -5.50 0.61 4.89
C GLN A 105 -4.51 -0.53 4.99
N GLU A 106 -4.96 -1.75 4.68
CA GLU A 106 -4.07 -2.92 4.64
C GLU A 106 -2.96 -2.71 3.58
N ILE A 107 -3.29 -2.09 2.45
CA ILE A 107 -2.32 -1.69 1.43
C ILE A 107 -1.34 -0.64 1.96
N SER A 108 -1.80 0.38 2.69
CA SER A 108 -0.96 1.38 3.36
C SER A 108 0.09 0.73 4.27
N ASN A 109 -0.36 -0.23 5.09
CA ASN A 109 0.50 -0.97 6.02
C ASN A 109 1.58 -1.82 5.31
N LEU A 110 1.40 -2.14 4.03
CA LEU A 110 2.37 -2.90 3.23
C LEU A 110 3.44 -2.02 2.55
N ILE A 111 3.24 -0.70 2.45
CA ILE A 111 4.16 0.18 1.72
C ILE A 111 5.56 0.17 2.33
N LYS A 112 5.65 0.41 3.65
CA LYS A 112 6.92 0.42 4.38
C LYS A 112 7.64 -0.94 4.30
N PRO A 113 6.97 -2.09 4.54
CA PRO A 113 7.56 -3.40 4.29
C PRO A 113 8.06 -3.60 2.85
N MET A 114 7.31 -3.15 1.82
CA MET A 114 7.75 -3.26 0.42
C MET A 114 9.00 -2.41 0.16
N ALA A 115 9.06 -1.19 0.68
CA ALA A 115 10.23 -0.32 0.57
C ALA A 115 11.47 -0.96 1.22
N SER A 116 11.30 -1.59 2.39
CA SER A 116 12.38 -2.32 3.06
C SER A 116 12.87 -3.52 2.23
N MET A 117 11.99 -4.25 1.55
CA MET A 117 12.40 -5.34 0.65
C MET A 117 13.23 -4.86 -0.54
N ALA A 118 13.00 -3.66 -1.06
CA ALA A 118 13.84 -3.13 -2.13
C ALA A 118 15.31 -2.93 -1.67
N GLN A 119 15.53 -2.77 -0.37
CA GLN A 119 16.84 -2.63 0.25
C GLN A 119 17.40 -3.95 0.80
N ALA A 120 16.54 -4.91 1.14
CA ALA A 120 16.87 -6.15 1.85
C ALA A 120 16.36 -7.41 1.10
N GLU A 121 16.28 -8.56 1.77
CA GLU A 121 15.87 -9.83 1.13
C GLU A 121 14.35 -9.91 0.96
N ALA A 122 13.89 -10.24 -0.27
CA ALA A 122 12.47 -10.30 -0.61
C ALA A 122 11.81 -11.58 -0.08
N LEU A 123 10.90 -11.46 0.89
CA LEU A 123 10.14 -12.60 1.44
C LEU A 123 8.66 -12.27 1.60
N HIS A 124 7.79 -13.04 0.94
CA HIS A 124 6.35 -13.23 1.21
C HIS A 124 5.43 -12.02 1.10
N LEU A 125 5.93 -10.84 0.71
CA LEU A 125 5.06 -9.67 0.51
C LEU A 125 4.28 -9.74 -0.79
N GLY A 126 4.79 -10.36 -1.86
CA GLY A 126 4.08 -10.40 -3.15
C GLY A 126 2.65 -10.96 -3.01
N HIS A 127 2.50 -12.10 -2.31
CA HIS A 127 1.18 -12.68 -2.06
C HIS A 127 0.29 -11.78 -1.18
N LYS A 128 0.85 -11.20 -0.11
CA LYS A 128 0.11 -10.28 0.77
C LYS A 128 -0.34 -9.04 0.03
N THR A 129 0.51 -8.43 -0.77
CA THR A 129 0.18 -7.27 -1.60
C THR A 129 -0.98 -7.59 -2.53
N ALA A 130 -0.92 -8.71 -3.26
CA ALA A 130 -1.98 -9.07 -4.20
C ALA A 130 -3.35 -9.35 -3.54
N GLN A 131 -3.35 -9.85 -2.30
CA GLN A 131 -4.56 -10.27 -1.58
C GLN A 131 -5.58 -9.13 -1.39
N TYR A 132 -5.13 -7.88 -1.30
CA TYR A 132 -6.00 -6.74 -1.00
C TYR A 132 -6.54 -6.04 -2.25
N PHE A 133 -5.95 -6.26 -3.43
CA PHE A 133 -6.38 -5.54 -4.64
C PHE A 133 -7.63 -6.11 -5.29
N GLU A 134 -7.83 -7.42 -5.32
CA GLU A 134 -9.10 -7.98 -5.86
C GLU A 134 -10.32 -7.48 -5.04
N PRO A 135 -10.33 -7.54 -3.69
CA PRO A 135 -11.39 -6.93 -2.88
C PRO A 135 -11.53 -5.42 -3.08
N LEU A 136 -10.40 -4.69 -3.23
CA LEU A 136 -10.41 -3.25 -3.47
C LEU A 136 -11.09 -2.91 -4.79
N ILE A 137 -10.73 -3.60 -5.89
CA ILE A 137 -11.27 -3.31 -7.23
C ILE A 137 -12.76 -3.57 -7.27
N ILE A 138 -13.21 -4.71 -6.73
CA ILE A 138 -14.64 -5.04 -6.67
C ILE A 138 -15.39 -3.95 -5.89
N ALA A 139 -14.87 -3.54 -4.73
CA ALA A 139 -15.51 -2.52 -3.91
C ALA A 139 -15.45 -1.11 -4.53
N ALA A 140 -14.37 -0.77 -5.25
CA ALA A 140 -14.21 0.48 -5.98
C ALA A 140 -15.20 0.60 -7.13
N ILE A 141 -15.32 -0.43 -7.96
CA ILE A 141 -16.27 -0.48 -9.07
C ILE A 141 -17.70 -0.44 -8.51
N GLY A 142 -17.99 -1.21 -7.46
CA GLY A 142 -19.29 -1.21 -6.79
C GLY A 142 -19.65 0.17 -6.25
N THR A 143 -18.73 0.84 -5.55
CA THR A 143 -18.94 2.19 -5.01
C THR A 143 -19.14 3.19 -6.15
N ALA A 144 -18.27 3.18 -7.16
CA ALA A 144 -18.38 4.04 -8.34
C ALA A 144 -19.72 3.85 -9.07
N SER A 145 -20.22 2.62 -9.18
CA SER A 145 -21.51 2.33 -9.82
C SER A 145 -22.72 2.93 -9.09
N LYS A 146 -22.58 3.19 -7.79
CA LYS A 146 -23.62 3.79 -6.93
C LYS A 146 -23.42 5.29 -6.72
N THR A 147 -22.27 5.83 -7.09
CA THR A 147 -21.97 7.25 -6.94
C THR A 147 -22.79 8.07 -7.96
N PRO A 148 -23.73 8.93 -7.51
CA PRO A 148 -24.57 9.71 -8.43
C PRO A 148 -23.79 10.84 -9.12
N ASN A 149 -22.75 11.35 -8.46
CA ASN A 149 -21.92 12.42 -9.00
C ASN A 149 -20.85 11.85 -9.93
N HIS A 150 -20.96 12.14 -11.22
CA HIS A 150 -20.04 11.64 -12.24
C HIS A 150 -18.58 12.08 -12.01
N GLN A 151 -18.34 13.29 -11.49
CA GLN A 151 -16.98 13.75 -11.19
C GLN A 151 -16.36 12.94 -10.05
N GLN A 152 -17.12 12.66 -8.99
CA GLN A 152 -16.66 11.81 -7.88
C GLN A 152 -16.50 10.35 -8.31
N GLN A 153 -17.39 9.85 -9.17
CA GLN A 153 -17.29 8.51 -9.77
C GLN A 153 -15.97 8.35 -10.55
N MET A 154 -15.62 9.32 -11.39
CA MET A 154 -14.37 9.32 -12.16
C MET A 154 -13.15 9.43 -11.26
N ASN A 155 -13.19 10.37 -10.32
CA ASN A 155 -12.08 10.57 -9.38
C ASN A 155 -11.77 9.29 -8.59
N LEU A 156 -12.80 8.59 -8.10
CA LEU A 156 -12.65 7.34 -7.36
C LEU A 156 -11.95 6.25 -8.19
N LEU A 157 -12.37 6.07 -9.45
CA LEU A 157 -11.79 5.06 -10.34
C LEU A 157 -10.36 5.44 -10.77
N ASP A 158 -10.10 6.72 -11.04
CA ASP A 158 -8.77 7.20 -11.43
C ASP A 158 -7.76 7.10 -10.28
N GLN A 159 -8.16 7.42 -9.06
CA GLN A 159 -7.31 7.24 -7.88
C GLN A 159 -7.08 5.76 -7.57
N THR A 160 -8.11 4.92 -7.67
CA THR A 160 -7.95 3.46 -7.53
C THR A 160 -6.96 2.91 -8.55
N LYS A 161 -7.07 3.35 -9.81
CA LYS A 161 -6.13 3.01 -10.89
C LYS A 161 -4.71 3.46 -10.55
N THR A 162 -4.56 4.68 -10.04
CA THR A 162 -3.27 5.25 -9.66
C THR A 162 -2.61 4.40 -8.57
N LEU A 163 -3.36 4.02 -7.53
CA LEU A 163 -2.87 3.13 -6.47
C LEU A 163 -2.41 1.76 -7.00
N VAL A 164 -3.18 1.13 -7.89
CA VAL A 164 -2.79 -0.14 -8.54
C VAL A 164 -1.51 0.04 -9.36
N LYS A 165 -1.40 1.16 -10.08
CA LYS A 165 -0.26 1.46 -10.96
C LYS A 165 1.02 1.69 -10.16
N SER A 166 0.98 2.52 -9.11
CA SER A 166 2.12 2.76 -8.22
C SER A 166 2.54 1.47 -7.51
N THR A 167 1.58 0.63 -7.11
CA THR A 167 1.90 -0.70 -6.53
C THR A 167 2.60 -1.63 -7.52
N LEU A 168 2.15 -1.67 -8.78
CA LEU A 168 2.79 -2.42 -9.85
C LEU A 168 4.23 -1.94 -10.07
N GLN A 169 4.43 -0.63 -10.19
CA GLN A 169 5.75 -0.03 -10.37
C GLN A 169 6.65 -0.41 -9.19
N MET A 170 6.16 -0.25 -7.96
CA MET A 170 6.88 -0.62 -6.75
C MET A 170 7.30 -2.09 -6.73
N LEU A 171 6.42 -3.02 -7.12
CA LEU A 171 6.74 -4.43 -7.21
C LEU A 171 7.79 -4.72 -8.30
N TYR A 172 7.71 -4.08 -9.46
CA TYR A 172 8.74 -4.22 -10.49
C TYR A 172 10.10 -3.73 -10.01
N ARG A 173 10.17 -2.55 -9.38
CA ARG A 173 11.43 -1.99 -8.86
C ARG A 173 12.00 -2.81 -7.72
N SER A 174 11.15 -3.25 -6.79
CA SER A 174 11.55 -4.14 -5.70
C SER A 174 12.07 -5.48 -6.22
N LYS A 175 11.42 -6.03 -7.27
CA LYS A 175 11.86 -7.27 -7.93
C LYS A 175 13.21 -7.12 -8.63
N GLU A 176 13.41 -5.99 -9.32
CA GLU A 176 14.67 -5.67 -10.00
C GLU A 176 15.81 -5.45 -9.00
N ALA A 177 15.54 -4.78 -7.87
CA ALA A 177 16.51 -4.52 -6.82
C ALA A 177 16.92 -5.80 -6.08
N GLY A 178 15.96 -6.66 -5.72
CA GLY A 178 16.20 -7.98 -5.13
C GLY A 178 17.13 -8.00 -3.91
N GLY A 179 17.20 -6.92 -3.14
CA GLY A 179 18.11 -6.78 -2.00
C GLY A 179 19.58 -6.62 -2.33
N ASN A 180 19.91 -6.39 -3.60
CA ASN A 180 21.29 -6.29 -4.04
C ASN A 180 21.83 -4.86 -3.85
N PRO A 181 22.82 -4.64 -2.98
CA PRO A 181 23.38 -3.31 -2.74
C PRO A 181 24.04 -2.70 -3.99
N LYS A 182 24.35 -3.52 -5.02
CA LYS A 182 24.86 -3.03 -6.31
C LYS A 182 23.79 -2.44 -7.22
N GLN A 183 22.50 -2.65 -6.90
CA GLN A 183 21.36 -2.14 -7.66
C GLN A 183 20.71 -0.94 -6.96
N ALA A 184 21.53 -0.05 -6.41
CA ALA A 184 21.10 1.14 -5.66
C ALA A 184 20.12 2.03 -6.44
N ALA A 185 20.25 2.12 -7.77
CA ALA A 185 19.30 2.86 -8.61
C ALA A 185 17.89 2.26 -8.55
N CYS A 186 17.76 0.94 -8.69
CA CYS A 186 16.46 0.25 -8.60
C CYS A 186 15.86 0.39 -7.19
N THR A 187 16.70 0.33 -6.15
CA THR A 187 16.27 0.54 -4.77
C THR A 187 15.77 1.97 -4.55
N GLN A 188 16.45 2.97 -5.10
CA GLN A 188 16.03 4.37 -5.02
C GLN A 188 14.70 4.62 -5.75
N GLU A 189 14.56 4.09 -6.96
CA GLU A 189 13.30 4.16 -7.72
C GLU A 189 12.16 3.48 -6.94
N ALA A 190 12.41 2.36 -6.26
CA ALA A 190 11.39 1.75 -5.39
C ALA A 190 10.98 2.66 -4.23
N LEU A 191 11.90 3.41 -3.61
CA LEU A 191 11.54 4.35 -2.54
C LEU A 191 10.68 5.50 -3.06
N GLU A 192 10.97 6.00 -4.25
CA GLU A 192 10.16 7.04 -4.91
C GLU A 192 8.75 6.53 -5.23
N GLU A 193 8.63 5.29 -5.72
CA GLU A 193 7.32 4.66 -5.96
C GLU A 193 6.57 4.39 -4.65
N ALA A 194 7.26 4.09 -3.55
CA ALA A 194 6.65 3.97 -2.24
C ALA A 194 6.05 5.30 -1.77
N MET A 195 6.70 6.43 -2.04
CA MET A 195 6.14 7.76 -1.76
C MET A 195 4.89 8.05 -2.58
N GLN A 196 4.94 7.78 -3.89
CA GLN A 196 3.76 7.93 -4.77
C GLN A 196 2.61 7.03 -4.33
N MET A 197 2.91 5.83 -3.84
CA MET A 197 1.91 4.91 -3.32
C MET A 197 1.27 5.44 -2.03
N MET A 198 2.03 6.09 -1.14
CA MET A 198 1.48 6.74 0.07
C MET A 198 0.53 7.89 -0.31
N GLU A 199 0.94 8.74 -1.25
CA GLU A 199 0.10 9.83 -1.77
C GLU A 199 -1.20 9.29 -2.38
N ALA A 200 -1.11 8.25 -3.22
CA ALA A 200 -2.29 7.63 -3.82
C ALA A 200 -3.25 6.99 -2.79
N VAL A 201 -2.71 6.42 -1.71
CA VAL A 201 -3.51 5.91 -0.58
C VAL A 201 -4.24 7.06 0.13
N GLU A 202 -3.55 8.16 0.39
CA GLU A 202 -4.10 9.33 1.08
C GLU A 202 -5.22 10.01 0.26
N ASP A 203 -4.98 10.22 -1.04
CA ASP A 203 -5.96 10.78 -1.98
C ASP A 203 -7.23 9.92 -2.06
N LEU A 204 -7.05 8.60 -2.18
CA LEU A 204 -8.16 7.66 -2.25
C LEU A 204 -8.92 7.62 -0.92
N THR A 205 -8.22 7.62 0.21
CA THR A 205 -8.83 7.65 1.55
C THR A 205 -9.64 8.94 1.77
N THR A 206 -9.13 10.07 1.31
CA THR A 206 -9.84 11.36 1.40
C THR A 206 -11.12 11.34 0.58
N THR A 207 -11.03 10.91 -0.68
CA THR A 207 -12.18 10.81 -1.59
C THR A 207 -13.23 9.83 -1.08
N LEU A 208 -12.80 8.71 -0.50
CA LEU A 208 -13.68 7.75 0.13
C LEU A 208 -14.44 8.37 1.31
N ASN A 209 -13.75 9.07 2.21
CA ASN A 209 -14.37 9.69 3.37
C ASN A 209 -15.37 10.80 2.96
N GLU A 210 -15.07 11.57 1.91
CA GLU A 210 -16.02 12.55 1.33
C GLU A 210 -17.24 11.86 0.73
N ALA A 211 -17.06 10.75 0.01
CA ALA A 211 -18.15 9.95 -0.52
C ALA A 211 -19.02 9.34 0.59
N ALA A 212 -18.41 8.85 1.67
CA ALA A 212 -19.13 8.34 2.83
C ALA A 212 -19.89 9.43 3.59
N SER A 213 -19.26 10.60 3.74
CA SER A 213 -19.85 11.80 4.34
C SER A 213 -21.17 12.19 3.66
N THR A 214 -21.14 12.31 2.32
CA THR A 214 -22.34 12.61 1.52
C THR A 214 -23.38 11.50 1.56
N ALA A 215 -22.97 10.26 1.82
CA ALA A 215 -23.83 9.10 1.96
C ALA A 215 -24.32 8.85 3.40
N GLY A 216 -23.89 9.65 4.39
CA GLY A 216 -24.22 9.46 5.80
C GLY A 216 -23.55 8.26 6.48
N VAL A 217 -22.46 7.73 5.91
CA VAL A 217 -21.70 6.61 6.46
C VAL A 217 -20.62 7.12 7.41
N VAL A 218 -20.83 7.01 8.73
CA VAL A 218 -19.95 7.58 9.76
C VAL A 218 -19.03 6.53 10.44
N ARG A 219 -19.36 5.24 10.35
CA ARG A 219 -18.62 4.17 11.05
C ARG A 219 -17.14 4.10 10.65
N GLY A 220 -16.84 4.05 9.35
CA GLY A 220 -15.46 3.97 8.85
C GLY A 220 -14.61 5.20 9.18
N MET A 221 -15.25 6.36 9.41
CA MET A 221 -14.57 7.56 9.86
C MET A 221 -14.06 7.41 11.30
N MET A 222 -14.85 6.79 12.18
CA MET A 222 -14.44 6.53 13.56
C MET A 222 -13.28 5.54 13.61
N ASP A 223 -13.33 4.47 12.82
CA ASP A 223 -12.23 3.50 12.71
C ASP A 223 -10.93 4.17 12.24
N SER A 224 -11.02 5.13 11.31
CA SER A 224 -9.87 5.93 10.85
C SER A 224 -9.25 6.79 11.96
N ILE A 225 -10.04 7.29 12.91
CA ILE A 225 -9.54 8.02 14.09
C ILE A 225 -8.81 7.05 15.01
N THR A 226 -9.43 5.93 15.37
CA THR A 226 -8.85 4.91 16.24
C THR A 226 -7.49 4.44 15.70
N GLN A 227 -7.42 4.19 14.40
CA GLN A 227 -6.17 3.82 13.75
C GLN A 227 -5.11 4.92 13.79
N ALA A 228 -5.48 6.16 13.50
CA ALA A 228 -4.56 7.28 13.61
C ALA A 228 -4.07 7.51 15.04
N LEU A 229 -4.71 6.94 16.07
CA LEU A 229 -4.20 6.94 17.44
C LEU A 229 -3.22 5.77 17.69
N ASP A 230 -3.48 4.60 17.12
CA ASP A 230 -2.67 3.38 17.33
C ASP A 230 -1.37 3.34 16.50
N GLU A 231 -1.33 3.97 15.32
CA GLU A 231 -0.16 3.92 14.45
C GLU A 231 1.06 4.67 15.04
N GLY A 232 2.27 4.30 14.64
CA GLY A 232 3.48 5.08 14.99
C GLY A 232 3.52 6.45 14.29
N PRO A 233 4.40 7.38 14.71
CA PRO A 233 4.61 8.64 13.98
C PRO A 233 4.98 8.35 12.52
N MET A 234 4.29 9.01 11.58
CA MET A 234 4.64 8.96 10.16
C MET A 234 5.68 10.05 9.84
N GLY A 235 6.93 9.66 9.57
CA GLY A 235 8.01 10.60 9.21
C GLY A 235 8.92 11.01 10.38
N GLU A 236 10.01 11.70 10.05
CA GLU A 236 10.90 12.31 11.04
C GLU A 236 10.44 13.74 11.37
N PRO A 237 10.68 14.23 12.59
CA PRO A 237 10.27 15.58 12.95
C PRO A 237 11.09 16.63 12.19
N GLU A 238 10.42 17.40 11.33
CA GLU A 238 11.04 18.52 10.60
C GLU A 238 11.03 19.85 11.40
N GLY A 239 10.14 19.97 12.39
CA GLY A 239 9.97 21.15 13.25
C GLY A 239 10.42 20.95 14.69
N THR A 240 10.35 22.04 15.48
CA THR A 240 10.60 21.99 16.93
C THR A 240 9.34 21.63 17.71
N PHE A 241 9.48 21.19 18.97
CA PHE A 241 8.34 20.93 19.85
C PHE A 241 7.36 22.10 19.93
N VAL A 242 7.84 23.35 19.91
CA VAL A 242 7.00 24.56 20.00
C VAL A 242 6.18 24.75 18.73
N ASP A 243 6.72 24.38 17.57
CA ASP A 243 5.99 24.43 16.30
C ASP A 243 4.83 23.44 16.32
N TYR A 244 5.10 22.18 16.69
CA TYR A 244 4.06 21.16 16.84
C TYR A 244 3.05 21.50 17.93
N GLN A 245 3.47 22.05 19.07
CA GLN A 245 2.56 22.52 20.11
C GLN A 245 1.61 23.60 19.56
N THR A 246 2.12 24.53 18.74
CA THR A 246 1.33 25.62 18.17
C THR A 246 0.30 25.10 17.18
N THR A 247 0.68 24.16 16.31
CA THR A 247 -0.26 23.52 15.38
C THR A 247 -1.30 22.70 16.14
N MET A 248 -0.90 21.92 17.15
CA MET A 248 -1.82 21.09 17.94
C MET A 248 -2.90 21.95 18.63
N VAL A 249 -2.53 23.10 19.19
CA VAL A 249 -3.48 24.03 19.80
C VAL A 249 -4.44 24.64 18.77
N LYS A 250 -3.96 24.92 17.54
CA LYS A 250 -4.82 25.40 16.45
C LYS A 250 -5.82 24.32 16.02
N THR A 251 -5.34 23.10 15.81
CA THR A 251 -6.16 21.95 15.41
C THR A 251 -7.19 21.59 16.48
N ALA A 252 -6.81 21.57 17.76
CA ALA A 252 -7.75 21.35 18.87
C ALA A 252 -8.84 22.43 18.96
N LYS A 253 -8.53 23.69 18.62
CA LYS A 253 -9.55 24.75 18.52
C LYS A 253 -10.49 24.55 17.35
N ALA A 254 -9.98 24.12 16.19
CA ALA A 254 -10.81 23.78 15.04
C ALA A 254 -11.79 22.65 15.39
N ILE A 255 -11.30 21.57 16.02
CA ILE A 255 -12.14 20.47 16.55
C ILE A 255 -13.27 20.99 17.44
N ALA A 256 -12.96 21.86 18.40
CA ALA A 256 -13.97 22.40 19.32
C ALA A 256 -15.05 23.21 18.59
N VAL A 257 -14.67 23.98 17.56
CA VAL A 257 -15.61 24.73 16.71
C VAL A 257 -16.49 23.78 15.91
N THR A 258 -15.91 22.77 15.25
CA THR A 258 -16.63 21.76 14.47
C THR A 258 -17.65 21.01 15.33
N VAL A 259 -17.25 20.56 16.54
CA VAL A 259 -18.17 19.89 17.49
C VAL A 259 -19.32 20.82 17.91
N GLN A 260 -19.03 22.10 18.17
CA GLN A 260 -20.07 23.07 18.52
C GLN A 260 -21.06 23.32 17.37
N GLU A 261 -20.56 23.31 16.14
CA GLU A 261 -21.38 23.41 14.93
C GLU A 261 -22.25 22.16 14.76
N MET A 262 -21.70 20.95 14.98
CA MET A 262 -22.48 19.71 14.97
C MET A 262 -23.62 19.73 15.98
N VAL A 263 -23.39 20.21 17.20
CA VAL A 263 -24.46 20.35 18.22
C VAL A 263 -25.57 21.27 17.71
N THR A 264 -25.21 22.40 17.10
CA THR A 264 -26.16 23.38 16.56
C THR A 264 -26.95 22.80 15.39
N LYS A 265 -26.27 22.11 14.46
CA LYS A 265 -26.84 21.56 13.23
C LYS A 265 -27.63 20.27 13.47
N SER A 266 -27.37 19.54 14.55
CA SER A 266 -28.07 18.30 14.89
C SER A 266 -29.60 18.43 14.99
N THR A 267 -30.08 19.61 15.34
CA THR A 267 -31.52 19.91 15.45
C THR A 267 -32.06 20.70 14.26
N ALA A 268 -31.21 21.47 13.58
CA ALA A 268 -31.61 22.36 12.50
C ALA A 268 -31.48 21.70 11.11
N ASN A 269 -30.31 21.12 10.80
CA ASN A 269 -29.94 20.58 9.48
C ASN A 269 -29.12 19.28 9.66
N PRO A 270 -29.77 18.13 9.93
CA PRO A 270 -29.06 16.86 10.16
C PRO A 270 -28.27 16.35 8.96
N ASP A 271 -28.64 16.75 7.73
CA ASP A 271 -27.96 16.33 6.49
C ASP A 271 -26.52 16.85 6.40
N GLU A 272 -26.20 17.96 7.08
CA GLU A 272 -24.84 18.53 7.12
C GLU A 272 -23.92 17.81 8.13
N LEU A 273 -24.46 16.96 9.01
CA LEU A 273 -23.68 16.27 10.02
C LEU A 273 -22.63 15.34 9.43
N GLY A 274 -22.89 14.75 8.26
CA GLY A 274 -21.91 13.94 7.55
C GLY A 274 -20.65 14.73 7.19
N ILE A 275 -20.82 15.97 6.72
CA ILE A 275 -19.71 16.86 6.32
C ILE A 275 -18.89 17.25 7.54
N LEU A 276 -19.57 17.64 8.62
CA LEU A 276 -18.93 17.99 9.88
C LEU A 276 -18.22 16.79 10.53
N ALA A 277 -18.77 15.59 10.43
CA ALA A 277 -18.14 14.36 10.90
C ALA A 277 -16.85 14.05 10.12
N ASN A 278 -16.84 14.28 8.81
CA ASN A 278 -15.64 14.13 7.98
C ASN A 278 -14.56 15.15 8.35
N GLN A 279 -14.93 16.43 8.50
CA GLN A 279 -14.02 17.48 8.95
C GLN A 279 -13.42 17.15 10.32
N LEU A 280 -14.26 16.75 11.28
CA LEU A 280 -13.85 16.34 12.61
C LEU A 280 -12.85 15.17 12.56
N THR A 281 -13.10 14.18 11.70
CA THR A 281 -12.22 13.03 11.48
C THR A 281 -10.86 13.45 10.95
N SER A 282 -10.83 14.35 9.96
CA SER A 282 -9.59 14.90 9.42
C SER A 282 -8.78 15.66 10.48
N ASP A 283 -9.44 16.56 11.22
CA ASP A 283 -8.78 17.36 12.26
C ASP A 283 -8.21 16.47 13.38
N TYR A 284 -8.93 15.41 13.76
CA TYR A 284 -8.45 14.42 14.74
C TYR A 284 -7.23 13.64 14.24
N ARG A 285 -7.22 13.19 12.99
CA ARG A 285 -6.05 12.50 12.41
C ARG A 285 -4.82 13.41 12.40
N GLN A 286 -5.00 14.67 11.99
CA GLN A 286 -3.93 15.65 12.02
C GLN A 286 -3.42 15.89 13.45
N LEU A 287 -4.31 16.08 14.41
CA LEU A 287 -3.93 16.28 15.81
C LEU A 287 -3.15 15.07 16.37
N ALA A 288 -3.57 13.85 16.05
CA ALA A 288 -2.89 12.64 16.47
C ALA A 288 -1.47 12.54 15.88
N GLN A 289 -1.31 12.86 14.60
CA GLN A 289 -0.02 12.87 13.93
C GLN A 289 0.93 13.94 14.51
N GLU A 290 0.44 15.17 14.71
CA GLU A 290 1.22 16.26 15.31
C GLU A 290 1.64 15.93 16.75
N ALA A 291 0.77 15.29 17.54
CA ALA A 291 1.10 14.86 18.89
C ALA A 291 2.23 13.83 18.93
N LYS A 292 2.25 12.89 17.97
CA LYS A 292 3.32 11.89 17.86
C LYS A 292 4.65 12.52 17.43
N LEU A 293 4.62 13.43 16.44
CA LEU A 293 5.82 14.16 16.01
C LEU A 293 6.36 15.04 17.14
N ALA A 294 5.48 15.71 17.90
CA ALA A 294 5.87 16.46 19.09
C ALA A 294 6.58 15.55 20.11
N ALA A 295 6.05 14.35 20.38
CA ALA A 295 6.65 13.40 21.31
C ALA A 295 8.07 12.98 20.90
N LEU A 296 8.36 12.86 19.61
CA LEU A 296 9.72 12.56 19.11
C LEU A 296 10.73 13.71 19.32
N THR A 297 10.25 14.95 19.38
CA THR A 297 11.12 16.13 19.57
C THR A 297 11.45 16.43 21.03
N VAL A 298 10.83 15.73 21.98
CA VAL A 298 11.03 15.99 23.41
C VAL A 298 12.09 15.05 23.99
N GLU A 299 13.18 15.62 24.49
CA GLU A 299 14.25 14.87 25.18
C GLU A 299 13.83 14.31 26.56
N ASN A 300 12.69 14.78 27.09
CA ASN A 300 12.25 14.51 28.46
C ASN A 300 11.13 13.45 28.49
N GLU A 301 11.45 12.23 28.98
CA GLU A 301 10.52 11.09 29.07
C GLU A 301 9.18 11.41 29.75
N SER A 302 9.16 12.39 30.69
CA SER A 302 7.92 12.78 31.39
C SER A 302 6.87 13.43 30.47
N TRP A 303 7.31 14.14 29.42
CA TRP A 303 6.41 14.77 28.45
C TRP A 303 5.96 13.78 27.39
N VAL A 304 6.83 12.85 26.99
CA VAL A 304 6.48 11.72 26.13
C VAL A 304 5.36 10.88 26.77
N MET A 305 5.49 10.61 28.08
CA MET A 305 4.48 9.94 28.90
C MET A 305 3.23 10.79 29.20
N ALA A 306 3.22 12.09 28.93
CA ALA A 306 2.06 12.96 29.13
C ALA A 306 1.26 13.19 27.83
N VAL A 307 1.95 13.30 26.69
CA VAL A 307 1.36 13.58 25.37
C VAL A 307 0.73 12.33 24.76
N LEU A 308 1.37 11.16 24.87
CA LEU A 308 0.83 9.91 24.29
C LEU A 308 -0.46 9.41 24.98
N PRO A 309 -0.61 9.50 26.32
CA PRO A 309 -1.90 9.17 26.94
C PRO A 309 -2.97 10.24 26.75
N TRP A 310 -2.59 11.47 26.37
CA TRP A 310 -3.54 12.53 26.06
C TRP A 310 -4.22 12.29 24.71
N SER A 311 -3.50 11.79 23.70
CA SER A 311 -4.09 11.39 22.41
C SER A 311 -5.05 10.21 22.56
N LEU A 312 -4.73 9.19 23.38
CA LEU A 312 -5.66 8.09 23.68
C LEU A 312 -6.90 8.54 24.47
N ARG A 313 -6.85 9.64 25.22
CA ARG A 313 -8.00 10.15 25.99
C ARG A 313 -9.01 10.93 25.14
N LEU A 314 -8.72 11.11 23.86
CA LEU A 314 -9.57 11.78 22.88
C LEU A 314 -10.54 10.82 22.17
N GLU A 315 -10.66 9.55 22.61
CA GLU A 315 -11.69 8.65 22.11
C GLU A 315 -13.06 9.35 22.07
N PRO A 316 -13.77 9.35 20.92
CA PRO A 316 -15.13 9.84 20.87
C PRO A 316 -15.92 9.05 21.91
N CYS A 317 -16.49 9.74 22.90
CA CYS A 317 -17.20 9.13 24.02
C CYS A 317 -18.17 8.05 23.54
N SER A 318 -17.76 6.77 23.61
CA SER A 318 -18.63 5.62 23.34
C SER A 318 -19.67 5.41 24.45
N ALA A 319 -19.61 6.21 25.50
CA ALA A 319 -20.63 6.28 26.53
C ALA A 319 -21.67 7.36 26.19
N ALA A 320 -22.60 7.04 25.29
CA ALA A 320 -23.89 7.72 25.29
C ALA A 320 -24.52 7.55 26.70
N PRO A 321 -24.94 8.61 27.40
CA PRO A 321 -25.71 8.44 28.62
C PRO A 321 -27.01 7.72 28.27
N VAL A 322 -27.21 6.55 28.86
CA VAL A 322 -28.49 5.85 28.86
C VAL A 322 -29.55 6.85 29.34
N ILE A 323 -30.41 7.28 28.42
CA ILE A 323 -31.55 8.14 28.72
C ILE A 323 -32.42 7.37 29.71
N PRO A 324 -32.63 7.86 30.96
CA PRO A 324 -33.51 7.17 31.89
C PRO A 324 -34.94 7.28 31.35
N THR A 325 -35.53 6.16 30.95
CA THR A 325 -36.97 6.09 30.71
C THR A 325 -37.70 6.56 31.98
N PRO A 326 -38.68 7.46 31.89
CA PRO A 326 -39.41 7.91 33.06
C PRO A 326 -40.15 6.72 33.66
N ARG A 327 -39.84 6.38 34.91
CA ARG A 327 -40.65 5.47 35.70
C ARG A 327 -42.05 6.06 35.77
N ARG A 328 -43.01 5.40 35.13
CA ARG A 328 -44.42 5.59 35.46
C ARG A 328 -44.62 5.12 36.90
N SER A 329 -44.91 6.07 37.78
CA SER A 329 -45.73 5.85 38.98
C SER A 329 -47.16 6.26 38.65
#